data_AF-A0A8T5TQU0-F1
#
_entry.id   AF-A0A8T5TQU0-F1
#
_cell.length_a   1.000
_cell.length_b   1.000
_cell.length_c   1.000
_cell.angle_alpha   90.00
_cell.angle_beta   90.00
_cell.angle_gamma   90.00
#
_symmetry.space_group_name_H-M   'P 1'
#
loop_
_entity.id
_entity.type
_entity.pdbx_description
1 polymer ?
#
loop_
_entity_poly.entity_id
_entity_poly.type
_entity_poly.pdbx_seq_one_letter_code
_entity_poly.pdbx_strand_id
1 'polypeptide(L)'
;MVDKNNISYYCFTAKNIRIGDVSDNIKIIGKKLKTDKVKVEFVENLTQNRIYNFSRKKSIIYSISLVLLFFFIITFIGSIIMSQKFSIYLDDPLNEEEYLLAMISITMVMLSIVGIVTVSPLLYLTLKSKKQNKLIKNIIEGKKLIDDKENIKLINIEQNDIKFGNNVNYCPNCSKKLSLNIKYCPYCGNKVLSHQR
;
A
#
# COMPACT_ATOMS: atom_id res chain seq x y z
N MET A 1 -19.09 -14.27 -6.68
CA MET A 1 -20.02 -14.92 -7.65
C MET A 1 -19.48 -16.29 -7.96
N VAL A 2 -20.32 -17.33 -8.01
CA VAL A 2 -19.88 -18.70 -8.32
C VAL A 2 -20.39 -19.05 -9.71
N ASP A 3 -19.49 -19.38 -10.63
CA ASP A 3 -19.83 -19.92 -11.96
C ASP A 3 -20.43 -21.34 -11.82
N LYS A 4 -21.19 -21.79 -12.81
CA LYS A 4 -21.64 -23.18 -13.02
C LYS A 4 -20.50 -24.20 -12.86
N ASN A 5 -19.24 -23.81 -13.08
CA ASN A 5 -18.05 -24.63 -12.83
C ASN A 5 -17.54 -24.60 -11.39
N ASN A 6 -18.29 -24.03 -10.45
CA ASN A 6 -17.92 -23.86 -9.04
C ASN A 6 -16.71 -22.94 -8.81
N ILE A 7 -16.37 -22.10 -9.80
CA ILE A 7 -15.28 -21.12 -9.70
C ILE A 7 -15.81 -19.88 -8.98
N SER A 8 -15.20 -19.56 -7.84
CA SER A 8 -15.55 -18.38 -7.04
C SER A 8 -14.76 -17.16 -7.49
N TYR A 9 -15.45 -16.17 -8.04
CA TYR A 9 -14.88 -14.86 -8.37
C TYR A 9 -14.98 -13.91 -7.18
N TYR A 10 -13.84 -13.28 -6.87
CA TYR A 10 -13.72 -12.25 -5.85
C TYR A 10 -13.40 -10.91 -6.50
N CYS A 11 -14.23 -9.90 -6.26
CA CYS A 11 -13.91 -8.53 -6.61
C CYS A 11 -13.30 -7.84 -5.39
N PHE A 12 -12.13 -7.23 -5.54
CA PHE A 12 -11.50 -6.44 -4.50
C PHE A 12 -11.11 -5.07 -5.06
N THR A 13 -11.51 -4.02 -4.35
CA THR A 13 -11.10 -2.64 -4.63
C THR A 13 -9.85 -2.32 -3.84
N ALA A 14 -8.72 -2.18 -4.53
CA ALA A 14 -7.49 -1.66 -3.95
C ALA A 14 -7.46 -0.13 -4.07
N LYS A 15 -7.20 0.58 -2.97
CA LYS A 15 -7.11 2.05 -2.94
C LYS A 15 -6.07 2.57 -3.94
N ASN A 16 -6.50 2.98 -5.14
CA ASN A 16 -5.71 3.57 -6.24
C ASN A 16 -4.35 2.89 -6.53
N ILE A 17 -4.17 1.61 -6.21
CA ILE A 17 -2.94 0.87 -6.47
C ILE A 17 -3.27 -0.18 -7.53
N ARG A 18 -2.62 -0.06 -8.70
CA ARG A 18 -2.70 -1.07 -9.75
C ARG A 18 -1.86 -2.29 -9.32
N ILE A 19 -2.54 -3.42 -9.07
CA ILE A 19 -1.92 -4.65 -8.54
C ILE A 19 -1.30 -5.50 -9.67
N GLY A 20 -1.92 -5.49 -10.84
CA GLY A 20 -1.55 -6.29 -11.99
C GLY A 20 -2.59 -6.17 -13.10
N ASP A 21 -2.36 -6.84 -14.21
CA ASP A 21 -3.33 -7.00 -15.30
C ASP A 21 -4.15 -8.29 -15.14
N VAL A 22 -5.19 -8.46 -15.95
CA VAL A 22 -6.14 -9.60 -15.83
C VAL A 22 -5.47 -10.96 -16.08
N SER A 23 -4.34 -10.96 -16.81
CA SER A 23 -3.54 -12.15 -17.10
C SER A 23 -2.53 -12.52 -15.99
N ASP A 24 -2.33 -11.65 -15.00
CA ASP A 24 -1.31 -11.89 -13.98
C ASP A 24 -1.73 -13.00 -13.01
N ASN A 25 -0.77 -13.85 -12.63
CA ASN A 25 -0.97 -14.86 -11.62
C ASN A 25 -0.81 -14.22 -10.23
N ILE A 26 -1.93 -14.06 -9.54
CA ILE A 26 -2.01 -13.32 -8.28
C ILE A 26 -2.33 -14.28 -7.13
N LYS A 27 -1.46 -14.30 -6.12
CA LYS A 27 -1.66 -15.01 -4.86
C LYS A 27 -2.10 -14.03 -3.77
N ILE A 28 -3.30 -14.26 -3.22
CA ILE A 28 -3.89 -13.41 -2.20
C ILE A 28 -3.72 -14.07 -0.84
N ILE A 29 -3.15 -13.35 0.13
CA ILE A 29 -2.94 -13.84 1.49
C ILE A 29 -3.75 -12.94 2.44
N GLY A 30 -4.63 -13.55 3.23
CA GLY A 30 -5.54 -12.81 4.09
C GLY A 30 -6.06 -13.65 5.25
N LYS A 31 -6.85 -13.00 6.11
CA LYS A 31 -7.51 -13.63 7.26
C LYS A 31 -9.02 -13.58 7.08
N LYS A 32 -9.69 -14.70 7.37
CA LYS A 32 -11.16 -14.75 7.40
C LYS A 32 -11.66 -13.92 8.59
N LEU A 33 -12.57 -12.96 8.34
CA LEU A 33 -13.19 -12.12 9.38
C LEU A 33 -14.55 -12.65 9.80
N LYS A 34 -15.39 -12.99 8.82
CA LYS A 34 -16.75 -13.55 9.00
C LYS A 34 -16.96 -14.66 7.95
N THR A 35 -18.11 -15.34 7.99
CA THR A 35 -18.43 -16.46 7.09
C THR A 35 -18.20 -16.14 5.61
N ASP A 36 -18.42 -14.88 5.21
CA ASP A 36 -18.40 -14.36 3.84
C ASP A 36 -17.31 -13.30 3.56
N LYS A 37 -16.52 -12.89 4.58
CA LYS A 37 -15.57 -11.77 4.46
C LYS A 37 -14.14 -12.19 4.75
N VAL A 38 -13.23 -11.88 3.83
CA VAL A 38 -11.79 -12.06 3.96
C VAL A 38 -11.10 -10.70 3.98
N LYS A 39 -10.28 -10.47 4.99
CA LYS A 39 -9.37 -9.32 5.05
C LYS A 39 -8.08 -9.68 4.33
N VAL A 40 -7.85 -9.07 3.18
CA VAL A 40 -6.59 -9.20 2.44
C VAL A 40 -5.49 -8.45 3.19
N GLU A 41 -4.42 -9.16 3.58
CA GLU A 41 -3.25 -8.57 4.23
C GLU A 41 -2.12 -8.36 3.22
N PHE A 42 -1.93 -9.30 2.29
CA PHE A 42 -0.91 -9.25 1.26
C PHE A 42 -1.45 -9.74 -0.07
N VAL A 43 -0.92 -9.18 -1.15
CA VAL A 43 -1.13 -9.69 -2.50
C VAL A 43 0.22 -9.84 -3.16
N GLU A 44 0.54 -11.04 -3.61
CA GLU A 44 1.77 -11.38 -4.32
C GLU A 44 1.42 -11.59 -5.80
N ASN A 45 1.95 -10.73 -6.66
CA ASN A 45 1.88 -10.89 -8.10
C ASN A 45 3.08 -11.74 -8.52
N LEU A 46 2.82 -13.02 -8.81
CA LEU A 46 3.84 -14.00 -9.17
C LEU A 46 4.44 -13.71 -10.55
N THR A 47 3.63 -13.21 -11.48
CA THR A 47 4.09 -12.82 -12.82
C THR A 47 5.13 -11.70 -12.76
N GLN A 48 4.88 -10.68 -11.94
CA GLN A 48 5.77 -9.52 -11.81
C GLN A 48 6.79 -9.65 -10.67
N ASN A 49 6.77 -10.73 -9.89
CA ASN A 49 7.54 -10.93 -8.67
C ASN A 49 7.45 -9.74 -7.68
N ARG A 50 6.22 -9.27 -7.41
CA ARG A 50 5.96 -8.10 -6.54
C ARG A 50 5.00 -8.44 -5.41
N ILE A 51 5.33 -7.96 -4.21
CA ILE A 51 4.51 -8.13 -3.02
C ILE A 51 3.90 -6.78 -2.62
N TYR A 52 2.58 -6.73 -2.56
CA TYR A 52 1.78 -5.59 -2.14
C TYR A 52 1.26 -5.84 -0.72
N ASN A 53 1.75 -5.05 0.25
CA ASN A 53 1.30 -5.12 1.63
C ASN A 53 0.09 -4.17 1.84
N PHE A 54 -1.09 -4.76 2.00
CA PHE A 54 -2.33 -4.05 2.34
C PHE A 54 -2.61 -4.01 3.84
N SER A 55 -1.79 -4.70 4.65
CA SER A 55 -1.79 -4.61 6.10
C SER A 55 -1.28 -3.24 6.53
N ARG A 56 -2.11 -2.22 6.31
CA ARG A 56 -1.94 -0.88 6.83
C ARG A 56 -2.27 -0.93 8.32
N LYS A 57 -1.47 -1.65 9.11
CA LYS A 57 -1.40 -1.40 10.54
C LYS A 57 -0.88 0.02 10.67
N LYS A 58 -1.81 0.98 10.86
CA LYS A 58 -1.47 2.27 11.46
C LYS A 58 -0.68 1.89 12.71
N SER A 59 0.61 2.21 12.74
CA SER A 59 1.44 1.80 13.87
C SER A 59 0.78 2.36 15.12
N ILE A 60 0.23 1.46 15.94
CA ILE A 60 -0.44 1.82 17.20
C ILE A 60 0.52 2.68 18.02
N ILE A 61 1.82 2.36 17.93
CA ILE A 61 2.96 3.11 18.45
C ILE A 61 2.89 4.61 18.11
N TYR A 62 2.62 5.01 16.87
CA TYR A 62 2.54 6.44 16.52
C TYR A 62 1.36 7.13 17.21
N SER A 63 0.22 6.44 17.34
CA SER A 63 -0.93 6.98 18.04
C SER A 63 -0.65 7.16 19.53
N ILE A 64 0.01 6.18 20.14
CA ILE A 64 0.41 6.24 21.57
C ILE A 64 1.44 7.35 21.81
N SER A 65 2.49 7.43 20.98
CA SER A 65 3.52 8.48 21.11
C SER A 65 2.94 9.88 20.95
N LEU A 66 1.96 10.06 20.05
CA LEU A 66 1.29 11.35 19.88
C LEU A 66 0.48 11.74 21.13
N VAL A 67 -0.29 10.81 21.70
CA VAL A 67 -1.09 11.05 22.91
C VAL A 67 -0.18 11.36 24.10
N LEU A 68 0.92 10.62 24.26
CA LEU A 68 1.91 10.89 25.31
C LEU A 68 2.54 12.29 25.17
N LEU A 69 2.87 12.71 23.94
CA LEU A 69 3.41 14.05 23.71
C LEU A 69 2.42 15.14 24.14
N PHE A 70 1.14 15.03 23.78
CA PHE A 70 0.11 15.98 24.21
C PHE A 70 -0.04 16.01 25.73
N PHE A 71 -0.01 14.84 26.38
CA PHE A 71 -0.05 14.75 27.84
C PHE A 71 1.13 15.51 28.48
N PHE A 72 2.36 15.30 28.01
CA PHE A 72 3.54 16.00 28.53
C PHE A 72 3.47 17.52 28.33
N ILE A 73 2.97 17.97 27.18
CA ILE A 73 2.78 19.41 26.90
C ILE A 73 1.76 20.01 27.86
N ILE A 74 0.61 19.35 28.08
CA ILE A 74 -0.42 19.83 29.00
C ILE A 74 0.13 19.90 30.44
N THR A 75 0.84 18.86 30.89
CA THR A 75 1.45 18.86 32.22
C THR A 75 2.50 19.97 32.36
N PHE A 76 3.30 20.23 31.32
CA PHE A 76 4.32 21.27 31.33
C PHE A 76 3.69 22.67 31.42
N ILE A 77 2.65 22.95 30.62
CA ILE A 77 1.91 24.22 30.66
C ILE A 77 1.25 24.40 32.03
N GLY A 78 0.60 23.36 32.56
CA GLY A 78 -0.02 23.39 33.89
C GLY A 78 0.99 23.72 34.99
N SER A 79 2.18 23.12 34.95
CA SER A 79 3.25 23.42 35.90
C SER A 79 3.75 24.86 35.80
N ILE A 80 3.86 25.43 34.60
CA ILE A 80 4.23 26.85 34.41
C ILE A 80 3.20 27.79 35.03
N ILE A 81 1.91 27.52 34.82
CA ILE A 81 0.82 28.34 35.38
C ILE A 81 0.84 28.27 36.92
N MET A 82 1.11 27.09 37.49
CA MET A 82 1.25 26.93 38.93
C MET A 82 2.48 27.64 39.50
N SER A 83 3.63 27.59 38.81
CA SER A 83 4.85 28.26 39.27
C SER A 83 4.73 29.78 39.24
N GLN A 84 3.96 30.36 38.32
CA GLN A 84 3.69 31.80 38.31
C GLN A 84 2.95 32.28 39.56
N LYS A 85 2.03 31.47 40.09
CA LYS A 85 1.34 31.79 41.35
C LYS A 85 2.29 31.72 42.54
N PHE A 86 3.25 30.79 42.50
CA PHE A 86 4.21 30.58 43.59
C PHE A 86 5.13 31.78 43.83
N SER A 87 5.49 32.53 42.78
CA SER A 87 6.32 33.74 42.89
C SER A 87 5.76 34.80 43.85
N ILE A 88 4.46 34.79 44.11
CA ILE A 88 3.78 35.78 44.95
C ILE A 88 3.84 35.38 46.44
N TYR A 89 4.12 34.11 46.76
CA TYR A 89 4.07 33.56 48.12
C TYR A 89 5.43 33.52 48.83
N LEU A 90 6.53 33.89 48.17
CA LEU A 90 7.89 33.81 48.73
C LEU A 90 8.22 34.84 49.82
N ASP A 91 7.33 35.81 50.07
CA ASP A 91 7.57 36.85 51.08
C ASP A 91 7.23 36.39 52.52
N ASP A 92 6.55 35.25 52.71
CA ASP A 92 6.18 34.74 54.04
C ASP A 92 6.85 33.37 54.35
N PRO A 93 7.85 33.31 55.24
CA PRO A 93 8.75 32.15 55.34
C PRO A 93 8.26 30.97 56.22
N LEU A 94 6.95 30.66 56.34
CA LEU A 94 6.48 29.82 57.46
C LEU A 94 5.45 28.70 57.25
N ASN A 95 5.06 28.33 56.02
CA ASN A 95 4.22 27.14 55.82
C ASN A 95 5.00 25.95 55.23
N GLU A 96 5.24 24.92 56.05
CA GLU A 96 5.86 23.65 55.61
C GLU A 96 5.08 22.98 54.46
N GLU A 97 3.75 23.13 54.44
CA GLU A 97 2.89 22.61 53.37
C GLU A 97 3.16 23.27 52.01
N GLU A 98 3.42 24.58 52.01
CA GLU A 98 3.69 25.34 50.77
C GLU A 98 5.04 24.96 50.16
N TYR A 99 6.04 24.71 51.00
CA TYR A 99 7.34 24.21 50.57
C TYR A 99 7.23 22.83 49.90
N LEU A 100 6.46 21.92 50.49
CA LEU A 100 6.22 20.59 49.92
C LEU A 100 5.55 20.69 48.55
N LEU A 101 4.54 21.58 48.41
CA LEU A 101 3.86 21.80 47.14
C LEU A 101 4.82 22.36 46.07
N ALA A 102 5.72 23.26 46.46
CA ALA A 102 6.75 23.81 45.57
C ALA A 102 7.68 22.70 45.06
N MET A 103 8.16 21.82 45.95
CA MET A 103 9.02 20.69 45.58
C MET A 103 8.32 19.70 44.64
N ILE A 104 7.03 19.43 44.88
CA ILE A 104 6.20 18.61 43.97
C ILE A 104 6.09 19.29 42.60
N SER A 105 5.87 20.61 42.55
CA SER A 105 5.78 21.33 41.27
C SER A 105 7.09 21.26 40.49
N ILE A 106 8.24 21.46 41.15
CA ILE A 106 9.58 21.43 40.53
C ILE A 106 9.87 20.03 39.99
N THR A 107 9.58 18.99 40.79
CA THR A 107 9.78 17.60 40.35
C THR A 107 8.91 17.24 39.15
N MET A 108 7.66 17.70 39.10
CA MET A 108 6.77 17.52 37.94
C MET A 108 7.29 18.25 36.69
N VAL A 109 7.84 19.45 36.82
CA VAL A 109 8.51 20.15 35.71
C VAL A 109 9.68 19.32 35.19
N MET A 110 10.56 18.84 36.06
CA MET A 110 11.73 18.04 35.65
C MET A 110 11.31 16.74 34.94
N LEU A 111 10.29 16.05 35.45
CA LEU A 111 9.75 14.84 34.80
C LEU A 111 9.17 15.12 33.42
N SER A 112 8.46 16.24 33.25
CA SER A 112 7.90 16.62 31.95
C SER A 112 8.98 16.91 30.90
N ILE A 113 10.07 17.56 31.29
CA ILE A 113 11.22 17.83 30.40
C ILE A 113 11.85 16.51 29.95
N VAL A 114 12.09 15.58 30.89
CA VAL A 114 12.63 14.25 30.56
C VAL A 114 11.69 13.48 29.62
N GLY A 115 10.38 13.57 29.84
CA GLY A 115 9.36 12.99 28.95
C GLY A 115 9.41 13.54 27.53
N ILE A 116 9.53 14.87 27.37
CA ILE A 116 9.64 15.51 26.06
C ILE A 116 10.93 15.11 25.35
N VAL A 117 12.06 15.10 26.05
CA VAL A 117 13.38 14.74 25.48
C VAL A 117 13.42 13.28 25.03
N THR A 118 12.74 12.37 25.74
CA THR A 118 12.73 10.93 25.39
C THR A 118 11.72 10.59 24.29
N VAL A 119 10.53 11.20 24.28
CA VAL A 119 9.49 10.91 23.29
C VAL A 119 9.77 11.57 21.93
N SER A 120 10.45 12.74 21.92
CA SER A 120 10.69 13.50 20.68
C SER A 120 11.55 12.75 19.64
N PRO A 121 12.69 12.12 19.98
CA PRO A 121 13.47 11.31 19.04
C PRO A 121 12.69 10.12 18.51
N LEU A 122 11.90 9.46 19.37
CA LEU A 122 11.09 8.31 18.99
C LEU A 122 10.02 8.71 17.97
N LEU A 123 9.33 9.83 18.21
CA LEU A 123 8.37 10.39 17.27
C LEU A 123 9.05 10.79 15.95
N TYR A 124 10.22 11.43 16.01
CA TYR A 124 10.99 11.80 14.83
C TYR A 124 11.37 10.59 13.97
N LEU A 125 11.85 9.50 14.58
CA LEU A 125 12.19 8.27 13.87
C LEU A 125 10.96 7.64 13.20
N THR A 126 9.81 7.60 13.89
CA THR A 126 8.57 7.07 13.30
C THR A 126 8.05 7.92 12.14
N LEU A 127 8.25 9.24 12.19
CA LEU A 127 7.91 10.16 11.09
C LEU A 127 8.89 10.01 9.92
N LYS A 128 10.20 9.93 10.17
CA LYS A 128 11.24 9.75 9.15
C LYS A 128 11.06 8.44 8.38
N SER A 129 10.74 7.35 9.08
CA SER A 129 10.43 6.05 8.49
C SER A 129 9.29 6.16 7.45
N LYS A 130 8.22 6.91 7.77
CA LYS A 130 7.11 7.13 6.81
C LYS A 130 7.56 7.91 5.57
N LYS A 131 8.42 8.93 5.73
CA LYS A 131 8.91 9.75 4.61
C LYS A 131 9.79 8.92 3.68
N GLN A 132 10.70 8.11 4.22
CA GLN A 132 11.57 7.23 3.43
C GLN A 132 10.76 6.17 2.67
N ASN A 133 9.74 5.56 3.28
CA ASN A 133 8.87 4.63 2.59
C ASN A 133 8.11 5.26 1.42
N LYS A 134 7.71 6.53 1.52
CA LYS A 134 7.07 7.26 0.41
C LYS A 134 8.07 7.54 -0.73
N LEU A 135 9.30 7.88 -0.39
CA LEU A 135 10.35 8.19 -1.37
C LEU A 135 10.82 6.93 -2.13
N ILE A 136 11.01 5.82 -1.40
CA ILE A 136 11.30 4.50 -2.00
C ILE A 136 10.15 4.08 -2.91
N LYS A 137 8.89 4.27 -2.48
CA LYS A 137 7.73 3.96 -3.30
C LYS A 137 7.75 4.74 -4.63
N ASN A 138 8.03 6.04 -4.60
CA ASN A 138 8.10 6.87 -5.80
C ASN A 138 9.27 6.47 -6.72
N ILE A 139 10.44 6.11 -6.18
CA ILE A 139 11.58 5.63 -6.98
C ILE A 139 11.25 4.30 -7.66
N ILE A 140 10.61 3.38 -6.94
CA ILE A 140 10.16 2.11 -7.49
C ILE A 140 9.12 2.33 -8.59
N GLU A 141 8.14 3.23 -8.39
CA GLU A 141 7.17 3.58 -9.42
C GLU A 141 7.81 4.25 -10.64
N GLY A 142 8.82 5.11 -10.45
CA GLY A 142 9.58 5.75 -11.53
C GLY A 142 10.40 4.76 -12.36
N LYS A 143 11.09 3.79 -11.74
CA LYS A 143 11.86 2.77 -12.47
C LYS A 143 10.99 1.90 -13.36
N LYS A 144 9.78 1.53 -12.91
CA LYS A 144 8.83 0.74 -13.70
C LYS A 144 8.45 1.41 -15.00
N LEU A 145 8.24 2.73 -14.97
CA LEU A 145 7.90 3.50 -16.18
C LEU A 145 9.05 3.56 -17.19
N ILE A 146 10.29 3.41 -16.74
CA ILE A 146 11.48 3.38 -17.59
C ILE A 146 11.64 1.99 -18.21
N ASP A 147 11.53 0.94 -17.39
CA ASP A 147 11.62 -0.46 -17.84
C ASP A 147 10.51 -0.80 -18.84
N ASP A 148 9.28 -0.31 -18.63
CA ASP A 148 8.16 -0.50 -19.56
C ASP A 148 8.42 0.23 -20.90
N LYS A 149 9.06 1.40 -20.87
CA LYS A 149 9.38 2.18 -22.08
C LYS A 149 10.54 1.58 -22.89
N GLU A 150 11.46 0.89 -22.21
CA GLU A 150 12.59 0.20 -22.85
C GLU A 150 12.15 -1.13 -23.47
N ASN A 151 11.27 -1.88 -22.79
CA ASN A 151 10.65 -3.09 -23.34
C ASN A 151 9.72 -2.80 -24.54
N ILE A 152 9.01 -1.67 -24.57
CA ILE A 152 8.21 -1.26 -25.75
C ILE A 152 9.08 -0.97 -26.98
N LYS A 153 10.36 -0.57 -26.81
CA LYS A 153 11.27 -0.40 -27.94
C LYS A 153 11.86 -1.72 -28.45
N LEU A 154 11.93 -2.75 -27.62
CA LEU A 154 12.42 -4.08 -27.98
C LEU A 154 11.33 -4.99 -28.56
N ILE A 155 10.06 -4.80 -28.20
CA ILE A 155 8.93 -5.64 -28.68
C ILE A 155 8.49 -5.32 -30.12
N ASN A 156 9.05 -4.31 -30.78
CA ASN A 156 8.80 -4.06 -32.21
C ASN A 156 9.59 -4.98 -33.16
N ILE A 157 10.29 -5.99 -32.65
CA ILE A 157 11.00 -7.00 -33.44
C ILE A 157 10.68 -8.37 -32.82
N GLU A 158 10.16 -9.30 -33.63
CA GLU A 158 9.76 -10.69 -33.31
C GLU A 158 8.41 -10.91 -32.60
N GLN A 159 7.32 -10.73 -33.36
CA GLN A 159 6.11 -11.54 -33.17
C GLN A 159 6.30 -12.89 -33.87
N ASN A 160 6.80 -13.88 -33.14
CA ASN A 160 6.65 -15.30 -33.47
C ASN A 160 5.65 -15.94 -32.49
N ASP A 161 4.49 -16.32 -33.04
CA ASP A 161 3.64 -17.46 -32.71
C ASP A 161 3.51 -17.93 -31.25
N ILE A 162 2.50 -17.40 -30.54
CA ILE A 162 1.82 -18.14 -29.46
C ILE A 162 0.36 -18.37 -29.89
N LYS A 163 0.09 -19.61 -30.32
CA LYS A 163 -1.22 -20.11 -30.72
C LYS A 163 -2.17 -20.15 -29.53
N PHE A 164 -3.12 -19.22 -29.46
CA PHE A 164 -4.38 -19.44 -28.77
C PHE A 164 -5.32 -20.20 -29.72
N GLY A 165 -5.74 -21.39 -29.28
CA GLY A 165 -6.65 -22.26 -30.02
C GLY A 165 -7.99 -21.55 -30.26
N ASN A 166 -8.18 -21.15 -31.51
CA ASN A 166 -9.46 -20.97 -32.20
C ASN A 166 -9.12 -20.90 -33.68
N ASN A 167 -9.03 -22.07 -34.34
CA ASN A 167 -8.67 -22.19 -35.75
C ASN A 167 -9.77 -21.58 -36.63
N VAL A 168 -9.72 -20.26 -36.81
CA VAL A 168 -10.55 -19.52 -37.74
C VAL A 168 -9.66 -19.14 -38.91
N ASN A 169 -9.87 -19.75 -40.07
CA ASN A 169 -9.13 -19.41 -41.28
C ASN A 169 -9.82 -18.24 -41.99
N TYR A 170 -9.03 -17.37 -42.64
CA TYR A 170 -9.54 -16.28 -43.47
C TYR A 170 -9.12 -16.50 -44.92
N CYS A 171 -9.94 -16.05 -45.88
CA CYS A 171 -9.57 -16.12 -47.30
C CYS A 171 -8.46 -15.11 -47.60
N PRO A 172 -7.32 -15.51 -48.21
CA PRO A 172 -6.25 -14.56 -48.55
C PRO A 172 -6.65 -13.55 -49.63
N ASN A 173 -7.68 -13.85 -50.44
CA ASN A 173 -8.10 -12.98 -51.53
C ASN A 173 -9.22 -11.98 -51.15
N CYS A 174 -10.13 -12.36 -50.24
CA CYS A 174 -11.28 -11.51 -49.89
C CYS A 174 -11.44 -11.25 -48.39
N SER A 175 -10.53 -11.77 -47.56
CA SER A 175 -10.48 -11.59 -46.11
C SER A 175 -11.73 -12.03 -45.33
N LYS A 176 -12.68 -12.73 -45.98
CA LYS A 176 -13.85 -13.29 -45.30
C LYS A 176 -13.48 -14.53 -44.50
N LYS A 177 -14.16 -14.69 -43.35
CA LYS A 177 -14.02 -15.82 -42.44
C LYS A 177 -14.45 -17.13 -43.12
N LEU A 178 -13.64 -18.17 -42.96
CA LEU A 178 -13.81 -19.50 -43.54
C LEU A 178 -13.90 -20.55 -42.44
N SER A 179 -14.69 -21.60 -42.69
CA SER A 179 -14.72 -22.80 -41.87
C SER A 179 -13.48 -23.66 -42.13
N LEU A 180 -13.13 -24.52 -41.17
CA LEU A 180 -12.01 -25.46 -41.31
C LEU A 180 -12.27 -26.44 -42.46
N ASN A 181 -11.22 -26.80 -43.20
CA ASN A 181 -11.21 -27.80 -44.29
C ASN A 181 -11.93 -27.45 -45.61
N ILE A 182 -12.09 -26.18 -45.98
CA ILE A 182 -12.59 -25.82 -47.32
C ILE A 182 -11.45 -25.65 -48.34
N LYS A 183 -11.61 -26.23 -49.53
CA LYS A 183 -10.64 -26.12 -50.64
C LYS A 183 -10.79 -24.85 -51.48
N TYR A 184 -11.98 -24.24 -51.46
CA TYR A 184 -12.32 -23.05 -52.24
C TYR A 184 -13.13 -22.07 -51.39
N CYS A 185 -12.94 -20.77 -51.61
CA CYS A 185 -13.69 -19.74 -50.92
C CYS A 185 -15.11 -19.62 -51.51
N PRO A 186 -16.19 -19.74 -50.71
CA PRO A 186 -17.56 -19.61 -51.21
C PRO A 186 -17.92 -18.18 -51.64
N TYR A 187 -17.11 -17.18 -51.27
CA TYR A 187 -17.41 -15.78 -51.55
C TYR A 187 -16.70 -15.23 -52.78
N CYS A 188 -15.52 -15.76 -53.14
CA CYS A 188 -14.73 -15.26 -54.27
C CYS A 188 -14.27 -16.35 -55.24
N GLY A 189 -14.58 -17.62 -54.98
CA GLY A 189 -14.22 -18.75 -55.86
C GLY A 189 -12.76 -19.16 -55.85
N ASN A 190 -11.86 -18.39 -55.22
CA ASN A 190 -10.43 -18.72 -55.21
C ASN A 190 -10.10 -19.94 -54.33
N LYS A 191 -9.12 -20.72 -54.79
CA LYS A 191 -8.58 -21.88 -54.08
C LYS A 191 -7.89 -21.44 -52.79
N VAL A 192 -8.22 -22.09 -51.69
CA VAL A 192 -7.62 -21.87 -50.38
C VAL A 192 -6.50 -22.90 -50.23
N LEU A 193 -5.25 -22.44 -50.17
CA LEU A 193 -4.09 -23.31 -49.95
C LEU A 193 -4.12 -23.79 -48.49
N SER A 194 -4.80 -24.91 -48.23
CA SER A 194 -4.74 -25.57 -46.93
C SER A 194 -3.33 -26.14 -46.73
N HIS A 195 -2.57 -25.57 -45.80
CA HIS A 195 -1.26 -26.08 -45.42
C HIS A 195 -1.46 -27.44 -44.72
N GLN A 196 -1.22 -28.55 -45.41
CA GLN A 196 -1.07 -29.87 -44.79
C GLN A 196 0.29 -29.89 -44.07
N ARG A 197 0.27 -29.88 -42.74
CA ARG A 197 1.32 -30.43 -41.86
C ARG A 197 0.64 -31.01 -40.63
#